data_AF-A0A5K1K8W1-F1
#
_entry.id   AF-A0A5K1K8W1-F1
#
_cell.length_a   1.000
_cell.length_b   1.000
_cell.length_c   1.000
_cell.angle_alpha   90.00
_cell.angle_beta   90.00
_cell.angle_gamma   90.00
#
_symmetry.space_group_name_H-M   'P 1'
#
loop_
_entity.id
_entity.type
_entity.pdbx_description
1 polymer ?
#
loop_
_entity_poly.entity_id
_entity_poly.type
_entity_poly.pdbx_seq_one_letter_code
_entity_poly.pdbx_strand_id
1 'polypeptide(L)'
;MNTTAISLTIPIETAPLREMSKIRWPKLKHLYLHGRLLASSQSAALRALLPSLHALETLSVQAARSKQLARPRLLAPFPSSSVHGASSSASSSHAPPTPPAILPRLRSLTIAYANPEDAIFSINAELTHLSLRDCPRFYHFLAYGGLRIGAQWGWNMPILNPAQCLSMMRRMPLSRLTRLELVYMVAATQSGNDADLLTYIGEAFPALSYLEIHRYRYQRTERVDHVHIARTLTAVKSLRTVRLNLDFHDDHQAYCGNPDKQKRWHDTFMGQRGPEILAIMEECPLLEHVALLYHGSPSTTWVEFRTARCPGPRVVLEYDPEHVDSEPLMRKQWVRE
;
A
#
# COMPACT_ATOMS: atom_id res chain seq x y z
N MET A 1 -11.13 -0.90 -30.94
CA MET A 1 -11.18 -0.38 -29.55
C MET A 1 -9.80 -0.03 -29.00
N ASN A 2 -8.76 -0.84 -29.22
CA ASN A 2 -7.39 -0.61 -28.72
C ASN A 2 -6.72 0.72 -29.15
N THR A 3 -7.08 1.28 -30.31
CA THR A 3 -6.49 2.53 -30.83
C THR A 3 -7.06 3.79 -30.18
N THR A 4 -8.20 3.69 -29.49
CA THR A 4 -8.91 4.81 -28.87
C THR A 4 -9.05 4.68 -27.36
N ALA A 5 -8.91 3.48 -26.80
CA ALA A 5 -9.02 3.25 -25.36
C ALA A 5 -7.99 4.05 -24.56
N ILE A 6 -8.47 4.84 -23.59
CA ILE A 6 -7.65 5.67 -22.69
C ILE A 6 -7.55 5.05 -21.30
N SER A 7 -8.62 4.41 -20.84
CA SER A 7 -8.73 3.77 -19.53
C SER A 7 -9.33 2.38 -19.66
N LEU A 8 -8.80 1.41 -18.92
CA LEU A 8 -9.35 0.06 -18.80
C LEU A 8 -9.40 -0.34 -17.33
N THR A 9 -10.58 -0.82 -16.91
CA THR A 9 -10.79 -1.45 -15.61
C THR A 9 -11.33 -2.86 -15.85
N ILE A 10 -10.53 -3.87 -15.53
CA ILE A 10 -10.87 -5.27 -15.85
C ILE A 10 -10.47 -6.23 -14.71
N PRO A 11 -11.28 -7.27 -14.42
CA PRO A 11 -10.86 -8.35 -13.54
C PRO A 11 -9.68 -9.12 -14.14
N ILE A 12 -8.64 -9.35 -13.36
CA ILE A 12 -7.41 -9.99 -13.84
C ILE A 12 -7.61 -11.48 -14.18
N GLU A 13 -8.58 -12.15 -13.54
CA GLU A 13 -8.94 -13.54 -13.84
C GLU A 13 -9.56 -13.74 -15.22
N THR A 14 -10.19 -12.71 -15.79
CA THR A 14 -10.85 -12.76 -17.11
C THR A 14 -10.16 -11.88 -18.15
N ALA A 15 -9.19 -11.06 -17.74
CA ALA A 15 -8.46 -10.18 -18.64
C ALA A 15 -7.63 -10.96 -19.67
N PRO A 16 -7.80 -10.69 -20.99
CA PRO A 16 -7.03 -11.36 -22.05
C PRO A 16 -5.63 -10.73 -22.19
N LEU A 17 -4.86 -10.66 -21.10
CA LEU A 17 -3.60 -9.90 -21.00
C LEU A 17 -2.56 -10.33 -22.03
N ARG A 18 -2.51 -11.62 -22.37
CA ARG A 18 -1.60 -12.16 -23.39
C ARG A 18 -1.98 -11.69 -24.80
N GLU A 19 -3.26 -11.45 -25.04
CA GLU A 19 -3.73 -11.00 -26.35
C GLU A 19 -3.59 -9.48 -26.43
N MET A 20 -3.82 -8.80 -25.32
CA MET A 20 -3.53 -7.37 -25.18
C MET A 20 -2.05 -7.06 -25.46
N SER A 21 -1.11 -7.91 -25.04
CA SER A 21 0.32 -7.69 -25.28
C SER A 21 0.76 -7.84 -26.74
N LYS A 22 -0.07 -8.47 -27.59
CA LYS A 22 0.20 -8.64 -29.03
C LYS A 22 -0.25 -7.45 -29.88
N ILE A 23 -1.01 -6.52 -29.29
CA ILE A 23 -1.64 -5.41 -30.01
C ILE A 23 -1.15 -4.08 -29.42
N ARG A 24 -1.05 -3.04 -30.25
CA ARG A 24 -0.66 -1.69 -29.79
C ARG A 24 -1.80 -0.98 -29.06
N TRP A 25 -1.45 -0.29 -27.97
CA TRP A 25 -2.33 0.51 -27.13
C TRP A 25 -1.83 1.97 -27.04
N PRO A 26 -1.82 2.72 -28.15
CA PRO A 26 -1.11 4.00 -28.24
C PRO A 26 -1.67 5.09 -27.32
N LYS A 27 -2.94 4.98 -26.90
CA LYS A 27 -3.63 5.98 -26.09
C LYS A 27 -3.94 5.51 -24.67
N LEU A 28 -3.58 4.27 -24.31
CA LEU A 28 -3.91 3.71 -23.00
C LEU A 28 -3.06 4.38 -21.92
N LYS A 29 -3.71 5.16 -21.07
CA LYS A 29 -3.10 5.91 -19.96
C LYS A 29 -3.39 5.29 -18.61
N HIS A 30 -4.53 4.65 -18.43
CA HIS A 30 -4.93 4.10 -17.14
C HIS A 30 -5.29 2.62 -17.26
N LEU A 31 -4.62 1.79 -16.46
CA LEU A 31 -4.88 0.35 -16.40
C LEU A 31 -5.14 -0.06 -14.96
N TYR A 32 -6.37 -0.47 -14.69
CA TYR A 32 -6.84 -0.97 -13.40
C TYR A 32 -7.18 -2.46 -13.52
N LEU A 33 -6.39 -3.28 -12.85
CA LEU A 33 -6.58 -4.72 -12.75
C LEU A 33 -7.00 -5.04 -11.33
N HIS A 34 -8.17 -5.65 -11.18
CA HIS A 34 -8.70 -6.05 -9.87
C HIS A 34 -9.05 -7.54 -9.84
N GLY A 35 -9.45 -8.08 -8.69
CA GLY A 35 -9.97 -9.45 -8.59
C GLY A 35 -8.94 -10.46 -8.09
N ARG A 36 -8.67 -11.53 -8.84
CA ARG A 36 -7.92 -12.71 -8.34
C ARG A 36 -6.82 -13.18 -9.30
N LEU A 37 -5.60 -13.22 -8.79
CA LEU A 37 -4.47 -13.93 -9.38
C LEU A 37 -4.56 -15.42 -9.02
N LEU A 38 -4.95 -16.22 -10.01
CA LEU A 38 -5.20 -17.66 -9.90
C LEU A 38 -4.09 -18.50 -10.58
N ALA A 39 -3.35 -17.93 -11.52
CA ALA A 39 -2.29 -18.63 -12.25
C ALA A 39 -1.04 -17.75 -12.50
N SER A 40 0.13 -18.38 -12.54
CA SER A 40 1.41 -17.72 -12.86
C SER A 40 1.44 -17.14 -14.28
N SER A 41 0.65 -17.71 -15.20
CA SER A 41 0.47 -17.22 -16.57
C SER A 41 -0.05 -15.79 -16.63
N GLN A 42 -0.89 -15.36 -15.68
CA GLN A 42 -1.38 -13.98 -15.60
C GLN A 42 -0.24 -13.01 -15.30
N SER A 43 0.64 -13.35 -14.36
CA SER A 43 1.84 -12.55 -14.07
C SER A 43 2.82 -12.51 -15.25
N ALA A 44 2.97 -13.62 -15.98
CA ALA A 44 3.77 -13.65 -17.20
C ALA A 44 3.19 -12.77 -18.31
N ALA A 45 1.86 -12.75 -18.45
CA ALA A 45 1.18 -11.89 -19.42
C ALA A 45 1.32 -10.41 -19.08
N LEU A 46 1.26 -10.02 -17.80
CA LEU A 46 1.55 -8.64 -17.37
C LEU A 46 2.98 -8.22 -17.72
N ARG A 47 3.97 -9.08 -17.45
CA ARG A 47 5.36 -8.83 -17.81
C ARG A 47 5.55 -8.58 -19.31
N ALA A 48 4.77 -9.25 -20.15
CA ALA A 48 4.79 -9.04 -21.60
C ALA A 48 4.04 -7.77 -22.03
N LEU A 49 2.93 -7.44 -21.36
CA LEU A 49 2.08 -6.30 -21.70
C LEU A 49 2.72 -4.96 -21.32
N LEU A 50 3.16 -4.81 -20.07
CA LEU A 50 3.54 -3.51 -19.52
C LEU A 50 4.61 -2.75 -20.34
N PRO A 51 5.68 -3.39 -20.84
CA PRO A 51 6.68 -2.68 -21.65
C PRO A 51 6.13 -2.04 -22.93
N SER A 52 5.00 -2.52 -23.45
CA SER A 52 4.36 -1.97 -24.65
C SER A 52 3.49 -0.74 -24.39
N LEU A 53 3.20 -0.42 -23.12
CA LEU A 53 2.26 0.64 -22.72
C LEU A 53 3.00 1.97 -22.44
N HIS A 54 3.65 2.53 -23.46
CA HIS A 54 4.49 3.74 -23.30
C HIS A 54 3.73 4.99 -22.86
N ALA A 55 2.42 5.05 -23.11
CA ALA A 55 1.55 6.16 -22.72
C ALA A 55 0.97 6.01 -21.30
N LEU A 56 1.27 4.92 -20.60
CA LEU A 56 0.66 4.61 -19.30
C LEU A 56 1.08 5.62 -18.23
N GLU A 57 0.09 6.23 -17.60
CA GLU A 57 0.21 7.21 -16.52
C GLU A 57 -0.20 6.59 -15.17
N THR A 58 -1.16 5.66 -15.17
CA THR A 58 -1.67 4.97 -13.97
C THR A 58 -1.66 3.46 -14.17
N LEU A 59 -1.01 2.75 -13.24
CA LEU A 59 -1.08 1.30 -13.12
C LEU A 59 -1.60 0.92 -11.73
N SER A 60 -2.70 0.17 -11.69
CA SER A 60 -3.23 -0.41 -10.45
C SER A 60 -3.42 -1.90 -10.63
N VAL A 61 -2.75 -2.71 -9.80
CA VAL A 61 -2.89 -4.17 -9.76
C VAL A 61 -3.32 -4.58 -8.36
N GLN A 62 -4.62 -4.68 -8.14
CA GLN A 62 -5.26 -4.97 -6.86
C GLN A 62 -5.94 -6.33 -6.90
N ALA A 63 -5.15 -7.39 -6.76
CA ALA A 63 -5.66 -8.75 -6.86
C ALA A 63 -5.27 -9.60 -5.66
N ALA A 64 -6.27 -10.33 -5.13
CA ALA A 64 -6.05 -11.42 -4.19
C ALA A 64 -5.23 -12.53 -4.84
N ARG A 65 -4.45 -13.25 -4.04
CA ARG A 65 -3.50 -14.24 -4.57
C ARG A 65 -3.74 -15.61 -3.98
N SER A 66 -3.88 -16.61 -4.84
CA SER A 66 -3.95 -18.00 -4.37
C SER A 66 -2.70 -18.37 -3.54
N LYS A 67 -2.91 -19.17 -2.49
CA LYS A 67 -1.84 -19.70 -1.59
C LYS A 67 -0.67 -20.35 -2.33
N GLN A 68 -0.93 -20.92 -3.50
CA GLN A 68 0.05 -21.63 -4.31
C GLN A 68 0.95 -20.70 -5.15
N LEU A 69 0.61 -19.42 -5.27
CA LEU A 69 1.36 -18.48 -6.11
C LEU A 69 2.39 -17.69 -5.32
N ALA A 70 3.59 -17.56 -5.90
CA ALA A 70 4.60 -16.61 -5.47
C ALA A 70 4.16 -15.15 -5.69
N ARG A 71 4.92 -14.19 -5.12
CA ARG A 71 4.63 -12.76 -5.31
C ARG A 71 4.75 -12.39 -6.79
N PRO A 72 3.73 -11.76 -7.40
CA PRO A 72 3.75 -11.44 -8.83
C PRO A 72 4.92 -10.50 -9.10
N ARG A 73 5.64 -10.76 -10.18
CA ARG A 73 6.60 -9.83 -10.75
C ARG A 73 5.93 -9.19 -11.96
N LEU A 74 5.76 -7.88 -11.94
CA LEU A 74 5.18 -7.07 -13.01
C LEU A 74 6.21 -6.79 -14.11
N LEU A 75 7.49 -6.66 -13.76
CA LEU A 75 8.59 -6.59 -14.72
C LEU A 75 9.60 -7.73 -14.48
N ALA A 76 10.33 -8.09 -15.53
CA ALA A 76 11.47 -9.00 -15.41
C ALA A 76 12.67 -8.27 -14.80
N PRO A 77 13.57 -8.95 -14.07
CA PRO A 77 14.84 -8.38 -13.66
C PRO A 77 15.59 -7.80 -14.87
N PHE A 78 16.14 -6.61 -14.72
CA PHE A 78 17.04 -6.06 -15.74
C PHE A 78 18.32 -6.90 -15.79
N PRO A 79 18.87 -7.18 -16.97
CA PRO A 79 20.16 -7.85 -17.05
C PRO A 79 21.17 -6.99 -16.27
N SER A 80 21.73 -7.55 -15.21
CA SER A 80 22.84 -6.94 -14.50
C SER A 80 23.97 -6.73 -15.51
N SER A 81 24.50 -5.51 -15.61
CA SER A 81 25.84 -5.34 -16.15
C SER A 81 26.75 -6.23 -15.29
N SER A 82 27.21 -7.31 -15.90
CA SER A 82 28.00 -8.35 -15.27
C SER A 82 29.28 -7.76 -14.69
N VAL A 83 29.31 -7.53 -13.39
CA VAL A 83 30.56 -7.45 -12.63
C VAL A 83 30.80 -8.85 -12.09
N HIS A 84 31.59 -9.64 -12.83
CA HIS A 84 32.68 -10.50 -12.33
C HIS A 84 33.19 -11.46 -13.43
N GLY A 85 34.40 -11.16 -13.94
CA GLY A 85 35.36 -12.07 -14.63
C GLY A 85 35.11 -12.29 -16.14
N ALA A 86 35.98 -11.95 -17.09
CA ALA A 86 37.43 -11.80 -17.04
C ALA A 86 37.96 -10.83 -18.13
N SER A 87 38.99 -10.07 -17.75
CA SER A 87 40.11 -9.55 -18.56
C SER A 87 39.82 -8.91 -19.93
N SER A 88 39.74 -7.58 -19.96
CA SER A 88 40.55 -6.77 -20.89
C SER A 88 40.47 -5.28 -20.56
N SER A 89 41.63 -4.67 -20.61
CA SER A 89 41.92 -3.24 -20.49
C SER A 89 41.06 -2.36 -21.38
N ALA A 90 40.44 -1.32 -20.81
CA ALA A 90 40.61 0.07 -21.24
C ALA A 90 39.65 0.98 -20.47
N SER A 91 40.15 2.15 -20.12
CA SER A 91 39.46 3.33 -19.62
C SER A 91 38.06 3.55 -20.23
N SER A 92 37.02 3.51 -19.40
CA SER A 92 35.81 4.26 -19.66
C SER A 92 35.21 4.70 -18.33
N SER A 93 34.98 6.00 -18.20
CA SER A 93 34.22 6.63 -17.13
C SER A 93 32.87 5.92 -16.96
N HIS A 94 32.76 5.05 -15.96
CA HIS A 94 31.53 4.35 -15.65
C HIS A 94 30.57 5.32 -14.96
N ALA A 95 29.82 6.07 -15.77
CA ALA A 95 28.54 6.60 -15.34
C ALA A 95 27.70 5.42 -14.82
N PRO A 96 27.03 5.54 -13.65
CA PRO A 96 26.16 4.49 -13.17
C PRO A 96 25.11 4.16 -14.24
N PRO A 97 24.76 2.87 -14.43
CA PRO A 97 23.81 2.48 -15.46
C PRO A 97 22.50 3.23 -15.27
N THR A 98 22.11 4.00 -16.29
CA THR A 98 20.86 4.77 -16.27
C THR A 98 19.69 3.78 -16.13
N PRO A 99 18.75 4.00 -15.19
CA PRO A 99 17.62 3.09 -15.05
C PRO A 99 16.78 3.09 -16.33
N PRO A 100 16.23 1.93 -16.73
CA PRO A 100 15.53 1.81 -18.00
C PRO A 100 14.28 2.69 -18.02
N ALA A 101 14.06 3.37 -19.16
CA ALA A 101 12.90 4.22 -19.42
C ALA A 101 11.63 3.42 -19.77
N ILE A 102 11.37 2.34 -19.01
CA ILE A 102 10.14 1.56 -19.12
C ILE A 102 9.03 2.34 -18.41
N LEU A 103 7.89 2.49 -19.08
CA LEU A 103 6.74 3.27 -18.60
C LEU A 103 7.12 4.73 -18.21
N PRO A 104 7.73 5.52 -19.13
CA PRO A 104 8.32 6.83 -18.79
C PRO A 104 7.27 7.87 -18.33
N ARG A 105 6.00 7.63 -18.66
CA ARG A 105 4.87 8.49 -18.28
C ARG A 105 4.18 8.07 -16.99
N LEU A 106 4.62 6.99 -16.35
CA LEU A 106 3.98 6.50 -15.12
C LEU A 106 4.07 7.57 -14.03
N ARG A 107 2.94 7.89 -13.41
CA ARG A 107 2.81 8.85 -12.31
C ARG A 107 2.12 8.26 -11.08
N SER A 108 1.33 7.20 -11.27
CA SER A 108 0.61 6.53 -10.19
C SER A 108 0.79 5.02 -10.27
N LEU A 109 1.23 4.42 -9.16
CA LEU A 109 1.45 2.98 -9.04
C LEU A 109 0.75 2.43 -7.79
N THR A 110 -0.16 1.48 -8.00
CA THR A 110 -0.80 0.72 -6.92
C THR A 110 -0.56 -0.78 -7.14
N ILE A 111 0.01 -1.46 -6.15
CA ILE A 111 0.28 -2.90 -6.23
C ILE A 111 -0.15 -3.57 -4.92
N ALA A 112 -1.08 -4.52 -5.02
CA ALA A 112 -1.42 -5.41 -3.93
C ALA A 112 -0.39 -6.54 -3.79
N TYR A 113 0.06 -6.81 -2.57
CA TYR A 113 1.05 -7.84 -2.22
C TYR A 113 2.31 -7.79 -3.10
N ALA A 114 2.86 -6.58 -3.24
CA ALA A 114 4.05 -6.28 -4.04
C ALA A 114 5.21 -7.23 -3.77
N ASN A 115 5.97 -7.58 -4.81
CA ASN A 115 7.20 -8.34 -4.68
C ASN A 115 8.39 -7.40 -4.43
N PRO A 116 9.09 -7.48 -3.28
CA PRO A 116 10.26 -6.65 -3.01
C PRO A 116 11.32 -6.71 -4.11
N GLU A 117 11.46 -7.82 -4.82
CA GLU A 117 12.48 -8.01 -5.87
C GLU A 117 11.96 -7.70 -7.29
N ASP A 118 10.82 -7.00 -7.41
CA ASP A 118 10.29 -6.59 -8.70
C ASP A 118 11.10 -5.44 -9.29
N ALA A 119 11.35 -5.53 -10.60
CA ALA A 119 12.09 -4.52 -11.35
C ALA A 119 11.26 -3.26 -11.61
N ILE A 120 9.93 -3.31 -11.41
CA ILE A 120 9.06 -2.13 -11.45
C ILE A 120 9.51 -1.05 -10.45
N PHE A 121 10.16 -1.43 -9.35
CA PHE A 121 10.68 -0.49 -8.34
C PHE A 121 12.07 0.07 -8.69
N SER A 122 12.61 -0.28 -9.86
CA SER A 122 13.91 0.19 -10.35
C SER A 122 13.78 0.93 -11.70
N ILE A 123 12.56 1.25 -12.14
CA ILE A 123 12.34 2.06 -13.34
C ILE A 123 12.55 3.54 -13.03
N ASN A 124 12.92 4.31 -14.04
CA ASN A 124 12.99 5.77 -13.94
C ASN A 124 11.60 6.39 -14.18
N ALA A 125 10.77 6.48 -13.14
CA ALA A 125 9.45 7.09 -13.20
C ALA A 125 9.25 8.12 -12.08
N GLU A 126 8.89 9.35 -12.46
CA GLU A 126 8.58 10.47 -11.57
C GLU A 126 7.19 10.28 -10.92
N LEU A 127 7.08 9.37 -9.97
CA LEU A 127 5.80 9.07 -9.32
C LEU A 127 5.33 10.22 -8.43
N THR A 128 4.03 10.50 -8.51
CA THR A 128 3.30 11.39 -7.60
C THR A 128 2.44 10.60 -6.62
N HIS A 129 2.10 9.35 -6.96
CA HIS A 129 1.26 8.46 -6.17
C HIS A 129 1.88 7.06 -6.11
N LEU A 130 2.07 6.55 -4.89
CA LEU A 130 2.54 5.19 -4.64
C LEU A 130 1.66 4.53 -3.58
N SER A 131 1.14 3.35 -3.90
CA SER A 131 0.37 2.52 -2.98
C SER A 131 0.88 1.08 -3.00
N LEU A 132 1.54 0.70 -1.91
CA LEU A 132 2.04 -0.65 -1.68
C LEU A 132 1.14 -1.32 -0.65
N ARG A 133 0.09 -1.98 -1.13
CA ARG A 133 -1.05 -2.38 -0.30
C ARG A 133 -1.32 -3.88 -0.29
N ASP A 134 -2.38 -4.26 0.41
CA ASP A 134 -2.99 -5.58 0.38
C ASP A 134 -4.34 -5.52 -0.37
N CYS A 135 -4.85 -6.70 -0.76
CA CYS A 135 -6.17 -6.82 -1.39
C CYS A 135 -6.69 -8.26 -1.30
N PRO A 136 -7.80 -8.52 -0.58
CA PRO A 136 -8.53 -7.62 0.30
C PRO A 136 -7.68 -7.13 1.49
N ARG A 137 -8.20 -6.16 2.26
CA ARG A 137 -7.54 -5.69 3.49
C ARG A 137 -7.31 -6.85 4.46
N PHE A 138 -6.11 -6.89 5.04
CA PHE A 138 -5.64 -7.97 5.89
C PHE A 138 -6.44 -8.10 7.18
N TYR A 139 -6.96 -6.99 7.71
CA TYR A 139 -7.80 -7.01 8.91
C TYR A 139 -9.08 -7.83 8.72
N HIS A 140 -9.57 -8.01 7.49
CA HIS A 140 -10.74 -8.87 7.26
C HIS A 140 -10.46 -10.35 7.54
N PHE A 141 -9.20 -10.73 7.59
CA PHE A 141 -8.73 -12.10 7.85
C PHE A 141 -8.27 -12.31 9.29
N LEU A 142 -8.47 -11.30 10.15
CA LEU A 142 -8.33 -11.41 11.59
C LEU A 142 -9.71 -11.75 12.15
N ALA A 143 -9.93 -13.01 12.54
CA ALA A 143 -11.16 -13.38 13.22
C ALA A 143 -11.21 -12.73 14.62
N TYR A 144 -12.43 -12.55 15.14
CA TYR A 144 -12.62 -12.25 16.56
C TYR A 144 -11.85 -13.26 17.42
N GLY A 145 -10.99 -12.76 18.32
CA GLY A 145 -10.07 -13.59 19.11
C GLY A 145 -8.65 -13.74 18.53
N GLY A 146 -8.33 -13.07 17.40
CA GLY A 146 -6.97 -12.95 16.88
C GLY A 146 -6.50 -14.12 16.00
N LEU A 147 -7.39 -15.03 15.61
CA LEU A 147 -7.06 -16.13 14.70
C LEU A 147 -6.92 -15.61 13.25
N ARG A 148 -5.79 -15.93 12.61
CA ARG A 148 -5.55 -15.61 11.20
C ARG A 148 -6.23 -16.65 10.30
N ILE A 149 -7.34 -16.30 9.68
CA ILE A 149 -8.15 -17.26 8.88
C ILE A 149 -7.86 -17.24 7.37
N GLY A 150 -7.10 -16.25 6.86
CA GLY A 150 -6.89 -16.10 5.42
C GLY A 150 -6.22 -17.30 4.73
N ALA A 151 -5.26 -17.96 5.40
CA ALA A 151 -4.62 -19.16 4.87
C ALA A 151 -5.56 -20.38 4.82
N GLN A 152 -6.57 -20.42 5.70
CA GLN A 152 -7.63 -21.43 5.69
C GLN A 152 -8.58 -21.23 4.51
N TRP A 153 -8.69 -19.99 4.01
CA TRP A 153 -9.51 -19.65 2.83
C TRP A 153 -8.76 -19.79 1.50
N GLY A 154 -7.54 -20.35 1.52
CA GLY A 154 -6.76 -20.61 0.30
C GLY A 154 -6.03 -19.39 -0.28
N TRP A 155 -5.92 -18.29 0.48
CA TRP A 155 -5.26 -17.05 0.04
C TRP A 155 -3.84 -16.91 0.61
N ASN A 156 -2.92 -16.42 -0.22
CA ASN A 156 -1.59 -15.96 0.18
C ASN A 156 -1.65 -14.47 0.50
N MET A 157 -1.28 -14.09 1.71
CA MET A 157 -1.24 -12.68 2.14
C MET A 157 0.16 -12.32 2.64
N PRO A 158 1.17 -12.27 1.76
CA PRO A 158 2.52 -11.99 2.18
C PRO A 158 2.67 -10.48 2.35
N ILE A 159 2.21 -9.98 3.49
CA ILE A 159 2.40 -8.60 3.90
C ILE A 159 3.90 -8.30 3.96
N LEU A 160 4.28 -7.10 3.54
CA LEU A 160 5.67 -6.66 3.58
C LEU A 160 6.10 -6.43 5.03
N ASN A 161 7.38 -6.63 5.32
CA ASN A 161 7.95 -6.09 6.55
C ASN A 161 8.51 -4.66 6.30
N PRO A 162 8.82 -3.88 7.36
CA PRO A 162 9.31 -2.51 7.20
C PRO A 162 10.58 -2.40 6.33
N ALA A 163 11.53 -3.33 6.49
CA ALA A 163 12.78 -3.34 5.72
C ALA A 163 12.53 -3.58 4.22
N GLN A 164 11.55 -4.42 3.87
CA GLN A 164 11.14 -4.64 2.48
C GLN A 164 10.50 -3.39 1.87
N CYS A 165 9.63 -2.69 2.61
CA CYS A 165 9.07 -1.41 2.17
C CYS A 165 10.18 -0.39 1.90
N LEU A 166 11.11 -0.24 2.85
CA LEU A 166 12.24 0.68 2.75
C LEU A 166 13.15 0.35 1.55
N SER A 167 13.49 -0.92 1.36
CA SER A 167 14.31 -1.38 0.23
C SER A 167 13.68 -1.08 -1.13
N MET A 168 12.37 -1.25 -1.27
CA MET A 168 11.67 -0.87 -2.51
C MET A 168 11.69 0.64 -2.73
N MET A 169 11.31 1.43 -1.73
CA MET A 169 11.23 2.89 -1.88
C MET A 169 12.60 3.54 -2.14
N ARG A 170 13.68 3.02 -1.56
CA ARG A 170 15.05 3.51 -1.80
C ARG A 170 15.54 3.29 -3.23
N ARG A 171 14.96 2.34 -3.98
CA ARG A 171 15.30 2.09 -5.38
C ARG A 171 14.53 2.98 -6.36
N MET A 172 13.55 3.73 -5.88
CA MET A 172 12.65 4.54 -6.71
C MET A 172 12.99 6.04 -6.62
N PRO A 173 12.91 6.79 -7.73
CA PRO A 173 12.99 8.24 -7.71
C PRO A 173 11.65 8.84 -7.26
N LEU A 174 11.50 9.10 -5.95
CA LEU A 174 10.24 9.52 -5.32
C LEU A 174 10.22 10.98 -4.85
N SER A 175 11.07 11.84 -5.43
CA SER A 175 11.19 13.26 -5.04
C SER A 175 9.90 14.07 -5.24
N ARG A 176 9.03 13.63 -6.16
CA ARG A 176 7.74 14.28 -6.48
C ARG A 176 6.53 13.59 -5.84
N LEU A 177 6.75 12.65 -4.94
CA LEU A 177 5.68 11.87 -4.33
C LEU A 177 4.81 12.77 -3.44
N THR A 178 3.52 12.85 -3.76
CA THR A 178 2.53 13.64 -2.99
C THR A 178 1.56 12.77 -2.20
N ARG A 179 1.37 11.51 -2.63
CA ARG A 179 0.50 10.54 -1.95
C ARG A 179 1.19 9.20 -1.77
N LEU A 180 1.21 8.72 -0.53
CA LEU A 180 1.79 7.43 -0.15
C LEU A 180 0.78 6.60 0.64
N GLU A 181 0.55 5.37 0.21
CA GLU A 181 -0.12 4.33 1.00
C GLU A 181 0.85 3.16 1.23
N LEU A 182 1.02 2.75 2.48
CA LEU A 182 1.87 1.62 2.86
C LEU A 182 1.12 0.62 3.75
N VAL A 183 1.21 -0.65 3.38
CA VAL A 183 0.75 -1.76 4.20
C VAL A 183 1.94 -2.64 4.57
N TYR A 184 2.20 -2.79 5.88
CA TYR A 184 3.29 -3.60 6.37
C TYR A 184 2.96 -4.28 7.71
N MET A 185 3.74 -5.30 8.05
CA MET A 185 3.63 -6.07 9.28
C MET A 185 4.96 -6.03 10.03
N VAL A 186 4.90 -5.61 11.28
CA VAL A 186 6.06 -5.50 12.16
C VAL A 186 6.35 -6.87 12.79
N ALA A 187 7.57 -7.38 12.60
CA ALA A 187 7.97 -8.72 13.02
C ALA A 187 8.41 -8.76 14.49
N ALA A 188 8.30 -9.95 15.10
CA ALA A 188 8.55 -10.24 16.51
C ALA A 188 9.99 -10.07 17.04
N THR A 189 10.96 -9.68 16.21
CA THR A 189 12.38 -9.65 16.62
C THR A 189 12.72 -8.34 17.34
N GLN A 190 13.71 -8.37 18.24
CA GLN A 190 14.19 -7.17 18.96
C GLN A 190 14.69 -6.05 18.03
N SER A 191 15.03 -6.37 16.77
CA SER A 191 15.39 -5.45 15.69
C SER A 191 14.24 -5.08 14.75
N GLY A 192 13.05 -5.66 14.94
CA GLY A 192 11.89 -5.49 14.07
C GLY A 192 11.01 -4.34 14.51
N ASN A 193 11.56 -3.13 14.62
CA ASN A 193 10.73 -1.93 14.67
C ASN A 193 10.54 -1.37 13.24
N ASP A 194 9.63 -0.43 13.09
CA ASP A 194 9.38 0.31 11.86
C ASP A 194 10.02 1.72 11.88
N ALA A 195 10.93 1.99 12.83
CA ALA A 195 11.52 3.30 13.02
C ALA A 195 12.29 3.78 11.77
N ASP A 196 13.16 2.94 11.20
CA ASP A 196 13.93 3.30 10.00
C ASP A 196 13.03 3.63 8.80
N LEU A 197 11.90 2.91 8.67
CA LEU A 197 10.91 3.15 7.62
C LEU A 197 10.22 4.50 7.85
N LEU A 198 9.76 4.78 9.07
CA LEU A 198 9.06 6.01 9.43
C LEU A 198 9.97 7.23 9.34
N THR A 199 11.21 7.14 9.82
CA THR A 199 12.23 8.19 9.68
C THR A 199 12.51 8.48 8.22
N TYR A 200 12.68 7.44 7.39
CA TYR A 200 12.88 7.63 5.95
C TYR A 200 11.69 8.35 5.29
N ILE A 201 10.45 8.03 5.66
CA ILE A 201 9.26 8.77 5.19
C ILE A 201 9.35 10.24 5.62
N GLY A 202 9.77 10.48 6.87
CA GLY A 202 10.03 11.80 7.45
C GLY A 202 10.96 12.69 6.63
N GLU A 203 11.99 12.10 6.03
CA GLU A 203 13.10 12.81 5.42
C GLU A 203 13.08 12.80 3.89
N ALA A 204 12.60 11.73 3.27
CA ALA A 204 12.80 11.50 1.83
C ALA A 204 11.74 12.15 0.94
N PHE A 205 10.58 12.54 1.49
CA PHE A 205 9.41 12.96 0.69
C PHE A 205 8.94 14.39 1.03
N PRO A 206 9.65 15.43 0.57
CA PRO A 206 9.36 16.82 0.94
C PRO A 206 8.02 17.35 0.39
N ALA A 207 7.44 16.70 -0.61
CA ALA A 207 6.16 17.07 -1.22
C ALA A 207 4.97 16.24 -0.73
N LEU A 208 5.20 15.32 0.23
CA LEU A 208 4.18 14.37 0.67
C LEU A 208 3.06 15.09 1.43
N SER A 209 1.86 15.14 0.83
CA SER A 209 0.69 15.80 1.41
C SER A 209 -0.33 14.83 1.98
N TYR A 210 -0.32 13.58 1.52
CA TYR A 210 -1.23 12.53 1.95
C TYR A 210 -0.45 11.27 2.29
N LEU A 211 -0.66 10.75 3.50
CA LEU A 211 -0.05 9.52 3.99
C LEU A 211 -1.12 8.58 4.54
N GLU A 212 -1.16 7.34 4.06
CA GLU A 212 -1.96 6.26 4.62
C GLU A 212 -1.05 5.10 5.05
N ILE A 213 -1.17 4.66 6.30
CA ILE A 213 -0.40 3.54 6.85
C ILE A 213 -1.36 2.51 7.42
N HIS A 214 -1.26 1.27 6.94
CA HIS A 214 -1.75 0.09 7.65
C HIS A 214 -0.56 -0.68 8.22
N ARG A 215 -0.33 -0.46 9.51
CA ARG A 215 0.66 -1.16 10.32
C ARG A 215 -0.03 -2.31 11.03
N TYR A 216 0.35 -3.53 10.68
CA TYR A 216 -0.13 -4.75 11.35
C TYR A 216 0.90 -5.30 12.32
N ARG A 217 0.43 -5.92 13.40
CA ARG A 217 1.30 -6.59 14.36
C ARG A 217 1.46 -8.06 14.04
N TYR A 218 2.69 -8.55 14.09
CA TYR A 218 2.90 -9.99 14.05
C TYR A 218 2.48 -10.65 15.37
N GLN A 219 2.92 -10.10 16.51
CA GLN A 219 2.54 -10.56 17.85
C GLN A 219 1.31 -9.80 18.35
N ARG A 220 0.23 -10.52 18.67
CA ARG A 220 -1.03 -9.89 19.14
C ARG A 220 -0.91 -9.23 20.51
N THR A 221 0.13 -9.54 21.27
CA THR A 221 0.45 -8.94 22.57
C THR A 221 1.31 -7.67 22.45
N GLU A 222 1.87 -7.38 21.28
CA GLU A 222 2.65 -6.16 21.03
C GLU A 222 1.77 -4.93 21.29
N ARG A 223 2.26 -4.01 22.10
CA ARG A 223 1.69 -2.68 22.29
C ARG A 223 2.33 -1.72 21.32
N VAL A 224 1.51 -1.05 20.54
CA VAL A 224 1.97 -0.08 19.55
C VAL A 224 2.33 1.22 20.24
N ASP A 225 3.55 1.72 20.01
CA ASP A 225 3.96 3.05 20.44
C ASP A 225 3.46 4.10 19.45
N HIS A 226 2.16 4.38 19.48
CA HIS A 226 1.53 5.35 18.58
C HIS A 226 2.04 6.77 18.80
N VAL A 227 2.52 7.10 20.00
CA VAL A 227 3.12 8.40 20.32
C VAL A 227 4.43 8.57 19.56
N HIS A 228 5.31 7.57 19.58
CA HIS A 228 6.53 7.59 18.78
C HIS A 228 6.23 7.68 17.28
N ILE A 229 5.29 6.88 16.77
CA ILE A 229 4.89 6.92 15.36
C ILE A 229 4.41 8.33 14.97
N ALA A 230 3.48 8.91 15.73
CA ALA A 230 2.96 10.25 15.48
C ALA A 230 4.08 11.29 15.47
N ARG A 231 4.96 11.29 16.49
CA ARG A 231 6.11 12.22 16.58
C ARG A 231 7.04 12.10 15.39
N THR A 232 7.39 10.88 14.97
CA THR A 232 8.28 10.68 13.82
C THR A 232 7.66 11.22 12.53
N LEU A 233 6.34 11.08 12.36
CA LEU A 233 5.64 11.60 11.20
C LEU A 233 5.53 13.14 11.19
N THR A 234 5.71 13.83 12.32
CA THR A 234 5.69 15.30 12.33
C THR A 234 6.88 15.93 11.58
N ALA A 235 7.90 15.13 11.23
CA ALA A 235 8.99 15.56 10.37
C ALA A 235 8.52 15.99 8.97
N VAL A 236 7.44 15.38 8.45
CA VAL A 236 6.90 15.70 7.12
C VAL A 236 5.99 16.94 7.19
N LYS A 237 6.58 18.13 7.13
CA LYS A 237 5.86 19.41 7.30
C LYS A 237 4.81 19.70 6.21
N SER A 238 4.87 19.00 5.08
CA SER A 238 3.92 19.10 3.97
C SER A 238 2.62 18.32 4.17
N LEU A 239 2.52 17.46 5.20
CA LEU A 239 1.34 16.63 5.42
C LEU A 239 0.09 17.45 5.69
N ARG A 240 -0.98 17.12 4.95
CA ARG A 240 -2.34 17.65 5.11
C ARG A 240 -3.28 16.60 5.66
N THR A 241 -3.15 15.37 5.17
CA THR A 241 -3.98 14.23 5.55
C THR A 241 -3.12 13.06 5.96
N VAL A 242 -3.42 12.49 7.13
CA VAL A 242 -2.76 11.28 7.63
C VAL A 242 -3.80 10.25 8.04
N ARG A 243 -3.80 9.09 7.41
CA ARG A 243 -4.69 7.96 7.72
C ARG A 243 -3.90 6.83 8.37
N LEU A 244 -4.25 6.43 9.59
CA LEU A 244 -3.51 5.43 10.36
C LEU A 244 -4.41 4.28 10.80
N ASN A 245 -4.13 3.09 10.28
CA ASN A 245 -4.52 1.84 10.90
C ASN A 245 -3.30 1.29 11.66
N LEU A 246 -3.32 1.42 12.99
CA LEU A 246 -2.23 1.00 13.85
C LEU A 246 -2.40 -0.41 14.44
N ASP A 247 -3.55 -1.06 14.20
CA ASP A 247 -3.87 -2.39 14.73
C ASP A 247 -3.61 -2.45 16.25
N PHE A 248 -4.31 -1.66 17.06
CA PHE A 248 -4.04 -1.59 18.50
C PHE A 248 -4.32 -2.91 19.23
N HIS A 249 -3.61 -3.18 20.33
CA HIS A 249 -3.77 -4.42 21.12
C HIS A 249 -5.10 -4.58 21.84
N ASP A 250 -5.70 -3.45 22.18
CA ASP A 250 -6.97 -3.26 22.85
C ASP A 250 -8.14 -3.04 21.87
N ASP A 251 -7.86 -2.96 20.56
CA ASP A 251 -8.88 -2.91 19.52
C ASP A 251 -9.69 -4.21 19.48
N HIS A 252 -11.02 -4.05 19.45
CA HIS A 252 -11.96 -5.15 19.39
C HIS A 252 -11.89 -5.96 18.07
N GLN A 253 -11.19 -5.45 17.05
CA GLN A 253 -11.00 -6.03 15.71
C GLN A 253 -12.24 -5.98 14.81
N ALA A 254 -12.01 -6.13 13.51
CA ALA A 254 -13.08 -6.28 12.52
C ALA A 254 -14.06 -7.41 12.91
N TYR A 255 -15.35 -7.18 12.65
CA TYR A 255 -16.43 -8.15 12.89
C TYR A 255 -16.61 -8.61 14.34
N CYS A 256 -16.10 -7.84 15.32
CA CYS A 256 -16.41 -8.09 16.73
C CYS A 256 -17.92 -8.06 16.96
N GLY A 257 -18.51 -9.12 17.50
CA GLY A 257 -19.94 -9.18 17.85
C GLY A 257 -20.25 -8.85 19.31
N ASN A 258 -19.26 -8.39 20.10
CA ASN A 258 -19.42 -8.13 21.54
C ASN A 258 -19.63 -6.62 21.80
N PRO A 259 -20.84 -6.18 22.19
CA PRO A 259 -21.15 -4.76 22.40
C PRO A 259 -20.31 -4.09 23.49
N ASP A 260 -19.99 -4.79 24.58
CA ASP A 260 -19.22 -4.21 25.69
C ASP A 260 -17.75 -3.94 25.31
N LYS A 261 -17.18 -4.80 24.46
CA LYS A 261 -15.84 -4.58 23.90
C LYS A 261 -15.86 -3.43 22.89
N GLN A 262 -16.86 -3.41 22.01
CA GLN A 262 -17.05 -2.31 21.06
C GLN A 262 -17.18 -0.96 21.78
N LYS A 263 -18.04 -0.88 22.80
CA LYS A 263 -18.25 0.33 23.59
C LYS A 263 -16.97 0.78 24.30
N ARG A 264 -16.28 -0.12 25.01
CA ARG A 264 -15.01 0.22 25.69
C ARG A 264 -13.95 0.75 24.72
N TRP A 265 -13.81 0.10 23.57
CA TRP A 265 -12.87 0.54 22.55
C TRP A 265 -13.29 1.88 21.96
N HIS A 266 -14.58 2.07 21.65
CA HIS A 266 -15.10 3.36 21.17
C HIS A 266 -14.78 4.50 22.15
N ASP A 267 -15.04 4.31 23.44
CA ASP A 267 -14.75 5.31 24.48
C ASP A 267 -13.24 5.61 24.56
N THR A 268 -12.39 4.59 24.47
CA THR A 268 -10.92 4.74 24.44
C THR A 268 -10.42 5.42 23.16
N PHE A 269 -11.00 5.04 22.02
CA PHE A 269 -10.63 5.52 20.70
C PHE A 269 -10.97 7.01 20.54
N MET A 270 -12.21 7.38 20.89
CA MET A 270 -12.70 8.75 20.79
C MET A 270 -12.17 9.66 21.90
N GLY A 271 -12.06 9.15 23.13
CA GLY A 271 -11.67 9.95 24.29
C GLY A 271 -10.16 10.07 24.50
N GLN A 272 -9.37 9.14 23.97
CA GLN A 272 -7.92 9.09 24.24
C GLN A 272 -7.08 8.96 22.97
N ARG A 273 -7.22 7.88 22.19
CA ARG A 273 -6.29 7.58 21.07
C ARG A 273 -6.31 8.65 19.99
N GLY A 274 -7.50 9.02 19.53
CA GLY A 274 -7.69 10.08 18.52
C GLY A 274 -7.13 11.43 18.95
N PRO A 275 -7.61 11.99 20.08
CA PRO A 275 -7.11 13.26 20.58
C PRO A 275 -5.60 13.30 20.85
N GLU A 276 -5.03 12.24 21.42
CA GLU A 276 -3.59 12.17 21.71
C GLU A 276 -2.74 12.18 20.43
N ILE A 277 -3.12 11.41 19.41
CA ILE A 277 -2.42 11.39 18.12
C ILE A 277 -2.57 12.73 17.41
N LEU A 278 -3.78 13.31 17.40
CA LEU A 278 -4.02 14.62 16.79
C LEU A 278 -3.15 15.70 17.45
N ALA A 279 -3.11 15.75 18.79
CA ALA A 279 -2.35 16.76 19.53
C ALA A 279 -0.85 16.73 19.20
N ILE A 280 -0.27 15.55 19.00
CA ILE A 280 1.12 15.40 18.55
C ILE A 280 1.26 15.88 17.09
N MET A 281 0.37 15.42 16.23
CA MET A 281 0.43 15.69 14.80
C MET A 281 0.13 17.16 14.44
N GLU A 282 -0.52 17.93 15.32
CA GLU A 282 -0.76 19.37 15.13
C GLU A 282 0.53 20.21 14.98
N GLU A 283 1.69 19.65 15.36
CA GLU A 283 3.02 20.18 15.04
C GLU A 283 3.30 20.27 13.52
N CYS A 284 2.55 19.53 12.69
CA CYS A 284 2.56 19.69 11.25
C CYS A 284 1.78 20.95 10.87
N PRO A 285 2.43 21.95 10.24
CA PRO A 285 1.84 23.27 10.01
C PRO A 285 0.68 23.23 9.00
N LEU A 286 0.73 22.30 8.04
CA LEU A 286 -0.29 22.16 7.00
C LEU A 286 -1.34 21.09 7.30
N LEU A 287 -1.25 20.43 8.47
CA LEU A 287 -2.15 19.33 8.78
C LEU A 287 -3.59 19.83 8.89
N GLU A 288 -4.48 19.16 8.17
CA GLU A 288 -5.91 19.41 8.18
C GLU A 288 -6.59 18.43 9.14
N HIS A 289 -6.26 17.14 9.05
CA HIS A 289 -6.78 16.10 9.95
C HIS A 289 -5.91 14.84 10.00
N VAL A 290 -6.06 14.08 11.08
CA VAL A 290 -5.62 12.68 11.18
C VAL A 290 -6.86 11.81 11.18
N ALA A 291 -6.94 10.82 10.29
CA ALA A 291 -7.97 9.81 10.34
C ALA A 291 -7.44 8.51 10.93
N LEU A 292 -8.15 7.94 11.91
CA LEU A 292 -7.81 6.64 12.49
C LEU A 292 -8.82 5.59 12.00
N LEU A 293 -8.33 4.40 11.67
CA LEU A 293 -9.21 3.32 11.24
C LEU A 293 -10.02 2.80 12.42
N TYR A 294 -11.34 2.83 12.29
CA TYR A 294 -12.28 2.31 13.28
C TYR A 294 -13.09 1.17 12.68
N HIS A 295 -13.12 0.02 13.35
CA HIS A 295 -13.88 -1.16 12.93
C HIS A 295 -15.36 -1.06 13.35
N GLY A 296 -16.04 0.00 12.90
CA GLY A 296 -17.43 0.25 13.24
C GLY A 296 -18.46 -0.67 12.57
N SER A 297 -19.73 -0.37 12.85
CA SER A 297 -20.89 -0.92 12.15
C SER A 297 -21.57 0.24 11.41
N PRO A 298 -21.89 0.11 10.10
CA PRO A 298 -21.92 -1.12 9.31
C PRO A 298 -20.58 -1.56 8.71
N SER A 299 -19.55 -0.73 8.71
CA SER A 299 -18.28 -1.00 8.03
C SER A 299 -17.07 -0.43 8.77
N THR A 300 -15.88 -0.88 8.35
CA THR A 300 -14.63 -0.27 8.80
C THR A 300 -14.44 1.08 8.11
N THR A 301 -14.31 2.14 8.91
CA THR A 301 -14.32 3.52 8.43
C THR A 301 -13.16 4.34 9.01
N TRP A 302 -12.75 5.38 8.28
CA TRP A 302 -11.77 6.36 8.70
C TRP A 302 -12.43 7.45 9.53
N VAL A 303 -12.16 7.49 10.83
CA VAL A 303 -12.66 8.55 11.72
C VAL A 303 -11.70 9.72 11.70
N GLU A 304 -12.14 10.86 11.20
CA GLU A 304 -11.29 12.06 11.11
C GLU A 304 -11.29 12.83 12.43
N PHE A 305 -10.10 13.12 12.93
CA PHE A 305 -9.83 14.06 14.00
C PHE A 305 -9.21 15.31 13.36
N ARG A 306 -10.00 16.39 13.26
CA ARG A 306 -9.64 17.61 12.53
C ARG A 306 -8.95 18.60 13.45
N THR A 307 -7.89 19.23 12.95
CA THR A 307 -7.14 20.25 13.70
C THR A 307 -8.01 21.45 14.03
N ALA A 308 -7.61 22.23 15.03
CA ALA A 308 -8.31 23.47 15.41
C ALA A 308 -8.47 24.48 14.25
N ARG A 309 -7.58 24.41 13.25
CA ARG A 309 -7.48 25.32 12.09
C ARG A 309 -8.56 25.07 11.04
N CYS A 310 -9.09 23.85 10.96
CA CYS A 310 -10.11 23.51 9.98
C CYS A 310 -11.51 23.97 10.44
N PRO A 311 -12.36 24.48 9.52
CA PRO A 311 -13.76 24.75 9.84
C PRO A 311 -14.55 23.44 9.98
N GLY A 312 -15.68 23.50 10.70
CA GLY A 312 -16.61 22.37 10.85
C GLY A 312 -16.37 21.51 12.10
N PRO A 313 -16.92 20.28 12.12
CA PRO A 313 -16.82 19.39 13.28
C PRO A 313 -15.37 18.96 13.55
N ARG A 314 -15.01 18.82 14.83
CA ARG A 314 -13.67 18.37 15.24
C ARG A 314 -13.46 16.87 15.05
N VAL A 315 -14.54 16.11 15.06
CA VAL A 315 -14.53 14.66 14.82
C VAL A 315 -15.58 14.35 13.76
N VAL A 316 -15.19 13.59 12.74
CA VAL A 316 -16.10 13.11 11.68
C VAL A 316 -16.08 11.59 11.68
N LEU A 317 -17.23 11.00 11.93
CA LEU A 317 -17.48 9.56 11.84
C LEU A 317 -18.64 9.37 10.87
N GLU A 318 -18.31 9.06 9.63
CA GLU A 318 -19.26 8.84 8.55
C GLU A 318 -19.01 7.46 7.92
N TYR A 319 -20.01 6.95 7.20
CA TYR A 319 -19.98 5.62 6.56
C TYR A 319 -20.25 5.71 5.06
N ASP A 320 -20.03 6.89 4.48
CA ASP A 320 -20.08 7.08 3.03
C ASP A 320 -18.82 6.51 2.33
N PRO A 321 -18.83 6.41 0.99
CA PRO A 321 -17.71 5.85 0.23
C PRO A 321 -16.36 6.59 0.37
N GLU A 322 -16.31 7.83 0.87
CA GLU A 322 -15.05 8.58 1.05
C GLU A 322 -14.36 8.19 2.37
N HIS A 323 -15.14 7.76 3.36
CA HIS A 323 -14.67 7.37 4.68
C HIS A 323 -14.50 5.85 4.85
N VAL A 324 -15.28 5.04 4.13
CA VAL A 324 -15.14 3.57 4.20
C VAL A 324 -13.81 3.12 3.60
N ASP A 325 -13.00 2.37 4.36
CA ASP A 325 -11.67 1.94 3.90
C ASP A 325 -11.74 0.81 2.86
N SER A 326 -12.59 -0.17 3.11
CA SER A 326 -12.86 -1.22 2.13
C SER A 326 -14.23 -1.83 2.33
N GLU A 327 -14.80 -2.27 1.21
CA GLU A 327 -16.04 -3.02 1.17
C GLU A 327 -15.98 -4.24 2.11
N PRO A 328 -17.05 -4.52 2.89
CA PRO A 328 -17.11 -5.71 3.72
C PRO A 328 -16.88 -6.97 2.90
N LEU A 329 -16.01 -7.88 3.38
CA LEU A 329 -15.85 -9.18 2.74
C LEU A 329 -17.11 -10.04 2.90
N MET A 330 -17.84 -10.21 1.80
CA MET A 330 -18.90 -11.21 1.71
C MET A 330 -18.26 -12.60 1.64
N ARG A 331 -18.25 -13.32 2.77
CA ARG A 331 -17.59 -14.64 2.93
C ARG A 331 -17.88 -15.64 1.80
N LYS A 332 -19.10 -15.64 1.24
CA LYS A 332 -19.51 -16.51 0.14
C LYS A 332 -18.81 -16.24 -1.20
N GLN A 333 -18.35 -15.00 -1.45
CA GLN A 333 -17.71 -14.64 -2.72
C GLN A 333 -16.21 -14.98 -2.77
N TRP A 334 -15.59 -15.19 -1.61
CA TRP A 334 -14.13 -15.27 -1.46
C TRP A 334 -13.62 -16.62 -0.92
N VAL A 335 -14.52 -17.50 -0.48
CA VAL A 335 -14.17 -18.90 -0.20
C VAL A 335 -14.19 -19.65 -1.53
N ARG A 336 -13.10 -20.34 -1.88
CA ARG A 336 -13.13 -21.36 -2.93
C ARG A 336 -14.06 -22.47 -2.44
N GLU A 337 -15.17 -22.71 -3.14
CA GLU A 337 -15.85 -24.01 -3.08
C GLU A 337 -14.92 -25.13 -3.55
#